data_AF-A0AA38YPE9-F1
#
_entry.id   AF-A0AA38YPE9-F1
#
_cell.length_a   1.000
_cell.length_b   1.000
_cell.length_c   1.000
_cell.angle_alpha   90.00
_cell.angle_beta   90.00
_cell.angle_gamma   90.00
#
_symmetry.space_group_name_H-M   'P 1'
#
loop_
_entity.id
_entity.type
_entity.pdbx_description
1 polymer ?
#
loop_
_entity_poly.entity_id
_entity_poly.type
_entity_poly.pdbx_seq_one_letter_code
_entity_poly.pdbx_strand_id
1 'polypeptide(L)'
;MSTKSLDSLRPTETLDIENGLTLVPRVMLNLTIFPSETASVTKPIDEWQLKRALIDFLKTSFHVPITVPEEDLHIKRFKDLKKRKRVDPVAGGTIFIRDLGFLNNKNEDDLEVLDKKFLDWKSSLVEKMDGIELNLEGVRFRLGVAIPATDDFQGMKKDWEDFYAFGNRGYSRGESGRQQPDTIVLRGAPSRWLAEPRVSSKPSMLVTHTIFSTFGKIRNLNVAEDNDLGDKADEDDGDIVSGLHCKVVVQFERYRDFYNALKVLCGRSLQKVDH
;
A
#
# COMPACT_ATOMS: atom_id res chain seq x y z
N MET A 1 24.78 -13.20 -7.02
CA MET A 1 23.45 -13.75 -6.68
C MET A 1 22.63 -13.79 -7.96
N SER A 2 21.92 -14.88 -8.23
CA SER A 2 21.11 -15.00 -9.45
C SER A 2 19.91 -14.07 -9.35
N THR A 3 19.96 -12.91 -10.00
CA THR A 3 18.86 -11.96 -10.06
C THR A 3 17.77 -12.54 -10.96
N LYS A 4 16.75 -13.18 -10.36
CA LYS A 4 15.52 -13.51 -11.08
C LYS A 4 15.00 -12.20 -11.72
N SER A 5 14.55 -12.28 -12.97
CA SER A 5 13.96 -11.13 -13.65
C SER A 5 12.71 -10.69 -12.88
N LEU A 6 12.56 -9.39 -12.64
CA LEU A 6 11.39 -8.82 -11.93
C LEU A 6 10.08 -9.21 -12.62
N ASP A 7 10.12 -9.38 -13.94
CA ASP A 7 8.99 -9.77 -14.80
C ASP A 7 8.52 -11.20 -14.52
N SER A 8 9.37 -12.01 -13.88
CA SER A 8 9.08 -13.42 -13.55
C SER A 8 8.61 -13.62 -12.10
N LEU A 9 8.49 -12.55 -11.31
CA LEU A 9 8.15 -12.62 -9.89
C LEU A 9 6.65 -12.87 -9.70
N ARG A 10 6.28 -13.92 -8.95
CA ARG A 10 4.87 -14.22 -8.65
C ARG A 10 4.27 -13.19 -7.68
N PRO A 11 2.94 -12.93 -7.71
CA PRO A 11 2.26 -12.01 -6.77
C PRO A 11 2.53 -12.27 -5.29
N THR A 12 2.67 -13.55 -4.93
CA THR A 12 2.86 -14.01 -3.54
C THR A 12 4.32 -14.36 -3.21
N GLU A 13 5.26 -14.05 -4.10
CA GLU A 13 6.69 -14.28 -3.88
C GLU A 13 7.36 -13.05 -3.26
N THR A 14 8.20 -13.31 -2.26
CA THR A 14 9.09 -12.33 -1.62
C THR A 14 10.27 -12.02 -2.53
N LEU A 15 10.69 -10.75 -2.56
CA LEU A 15 11.88 -10.33 -3.29
C LEU A 15 12.95 -9.85 -2.32
N ASP A 16 14.07 -10.55 -2.28
CA ASP A 16 15.24 -10.11 -1.51
C ASP A 16 15.94 -8.96 -2.23
N ILE A 17 16.26 -7.92 -1.47
CA ILE A 17 16.96 -6.73 -1.91
C ILE A 17 18.29 -6.65 -1.15
N GLU A 18 19.21 -5.85 -1.66
CA GLU A 18 20.45 -5.54 -0.96
C GLU A 18 20.22 -4.88 0.41
N ASN A 19 21.24 -4.93 1.26
CA ASN A 19 21.27 -4.34 2.60
C ASN A 19 20.29 -4.98 3.62
N GLY A 20 19.97 -6.27 3.46
CA GLY A 20 19.10 -7.02 4.37
C GLY A 20 17.62 -6.60 4.30
N LEU A 21 17.24 -5.96 3.19
CA LEU A 21 15.87 -5.55 2.93
C LEU A 21 15.17 -6.61 2.08
N THR A 22 13.89 -6.81 2.34
CA THR A 22 13.05 -7.75 1.60
C THR A 22 11.71 -7.09 1.29
N LEU A 23 11.22 -7.25 0.07
CA LEU A 23 9.85 -6.91 -0.28
C LEU A 23 8.96 -8.12 -0.07
N VAL A 24 8.07 -8.01 0.92
CA VAL A 24 7.15 -9.08 1.31
C VAL A 24 5.76 -8.78 0.74
N PRO A 25 5.12 -9.73 0.04
CA PRO A 25 3.78 -9.55 -0.53
C PRO A 25 2.75 -9.31 0.56
N ARG A 26 1.81 -8.40 0.28
CA ARG A 26 0.70 -8.05 1.14
C ARG A 26 -0.51 -7.60 0.33
N VAL A 27 -1.68 -7.69 0.92
CA VAL A 27 -2.86 -6.95 0.48
C VAL A 27 -3.20 -5.91 1.53
N MET A 28 -3.13 -4.64 1.14
CA MET A 28 -3.57 -3.50 1.94
C MET A 28 -4.99 -3.10 1.52
N LEU A 29 -5.88 -2.90 2.49
CA LEU A 29 -7.20 -2.32 2.27
C LEU A 29 -7.41 -1.12 3.21
N ASN A 30 -8.03 -0.07 2.68
CA ASN A 30 -8.50 1.06 3.46
C ASN A 30 -9.91 0.76 3.98
N LEU A 31 -10.12 0.99 5.27
CA LEU A 31 -11.38 0.81 5.96
C LEU A 31 -11.95 2.19 6.32
N THR A 32 -13.22 2.40 6.02
CA THR A 32 -13.97 3.58 6.44
C THR A 32 -15.22 3.12 7.17
N ILE A 33 -15.40 3.55 8.41
CA ILE A 33 -16.51 3.08 9.24
C ILE A 33 -17.57 4.16 9.30
N PHE A 34 -18.77 3.82 8.84
CA PHE A 34 -19.93 4.69 8.88
C PHE A 34 -20.90 4.24 9.97
N PRO A 35 -21.58 5.17 10.64
CA PRO A 35 -22.73 4.82 11.46
C PRO A 35 -23.88 4.34 10.56
N SER A 36 -24.62 3.32 10.98
CA SER A 36 -25.86 2.93 10.29
C SER A 36 -26.94 4.00 10.51
N GLU A 37 -27.90 4.12 9.59
CA GLU A 37 -28.91 5.19 9.56
C GLU A 37 -29.76 5.30 10.84
N THR A 38 -29.78 4.23 11.64
CA THR A 38 -30.53 4.14 12.90
C THR A 38 -29.69 4.42 14.15
N ALA A 39 -28.36 4.54 14.02
CA ALA A 39 -27.45 4.73 15.16
C ALA A 39 -27.32 6.22 15.53
N SER A 40 -27.54 6.56 16.80
CA SER A 40 -27.15 7.87 17.33
C SER A 40 -25.65 7.87 17.64
N VAL A 41 -24.89 8.66 16.87
CA VAL A 41 -23.43 8.79 16.95
C VAL A 41 -23.01 9.64 18.17
N THR A 42 -23.43 9.24 19.35
CA THR A 42 -23.02 9.88 20.60
C THR A 42 -22.03 9.04 21.39
N LYS A 43 -22.00 7.72 21.16
CA LYS A 43 -21.03 6.82 21.77
C LYS A 43 -19.77 6.69 20.91
N PRO A 44 -18.57 6.74 21.53
CA PRO A 44 -17.34 6.42 20.81
C PRO A 44 -17.36 4.94 20.41
N ILE A 45 -16.77 4.63 19.25
CA ILE A 45 -16.58 3.25 18.82
C ILE A 45 -15.48 2.60 19.69
N ASP A 46 -15.71 1.36 20.10
CA ASP A 46 -14.68 0.53 20.74
C ASP A 46 -13.78 -0.05 19.65
N GLU A 47 -12.56 0.47 19.56
CA GLU A 47 -11.57 0.06 18.56
C GLU A 47 -11.18 -1.41 18.72
N TRP A 48 -11.06 -1.91 19.95
CA TRP A 48 -10.66 -3.29 20.21
C TRP A 48 -11.76 -4.28 19.81
N GLN A 49 -13.03 -3.98 20.17
CA GLN A 49 -14.15 -4.82 19.74
C GLN A 49 -14.31 -4.83 18.22
N LEU A 50 -14.14 -3.68 17.56
CA LEU A 50 -14.19 -3.59 16.11
C LEU A 50 -13.07 -4.42 15.47
N LYS A 51 -11.83 -4.31 15.98
CA LYS A 51 -10.71 -5.13 15.51
C LYS A 51 -11.02 -6.61 15.59
N ARG A 52 -11.52 -7.05 16.75
CA ARG A 52 -11.86 -8.45 16.99
C ARG A 52 -12.98 -8.94 16.06
N ALA A 53 -14.04 -8.16 15.88
CA ALA A 53 -15.13 -8.49 14.98
C ALA A 53 -14.67 -8.65 13.52
N LEU A 54 -13.77 -7.77 13.05
CA LEU A 54 -13.20 -7.85 11.71
C LEU A 54 -12.28 -9.07 11.54
N ILE A 55 -11.42 -9.36 12.52
CA ILE A 55 -10.55 -10.54 12.50
C ILE A 55 -11.38 -11.83 12.49
N ASP A 56 -12.42 -11.91 13.32
CA ASP A 56 -13.31 -13.06 13.39
C ASP A 56 -14.10 -13.23 12.08
N PHE A 57 -14.55 -12.13 11.48
CA PHE A 57 -15.21 -12.14 10.16
C PHE A 57 -14.29 -12.73 9.08
N LEU A 58 -13.03 -12.27 8.99
CA LEU A 58 -12.04 -12.74 8.01
C LEU A 58 -11.71 -14.23 8.16
N LYS A 59 -11.72 -14.73 9.40
CA LYS A 59 -11.50 -16.16 9.68
C LYS A 59 -12.69 -17.04 9.32
N THR A 60 -13.92 -16.54 9.42
CA THR A 60 -15.15 -17.37 9.35
C THR A 60 -15.91 -17.24 8.04
N SER A 61 -15.80 -16.10 7.35
CA SER A 61 -16.68 -15.75 6.22
C SER A 61 -16.14 -16.15 4.85
N PHE A 62 -14.91 -16.66 4.81
CA PHE A 62 -14.22 -17.08 3.59
C PHE A 62 -14.03 -18.59 3.61
N HIS A 63 -14.08 -19.22 2.43
CA HIS A 63 -13.84 -20.66 2.28
C HIS A 63 -12.47 -21.08 2.82
N VAL A 64 -11.46 -20.22 2.61
CA VAL A 64 -10.16 -20.34 3.25
C VAL A 64 -10.10 -19.27 4.34
N PRO A 65 -9.89 -19.63 5.61
CA PRO A 65 -9.75 -18.67 6.70
C PRO A 65 -8.60 -17.69 6.44
N ILE A 66 -8.88 -16.39 6.53
CA ILE A 66 -7.85 -15.36 6.39
C ILE A 66 -7.34 -15.00 7.79
N THR A 67 -6.06 -15.23 8.05
CA THR A 67 -5.43 -14.92 9.34
C THR A 67 -4.79 -13.55 9.27
N VAL A 68 -5.21 -12.64 10.16
CA VAL A 68 -4.64 -11.30 10.30
C VAL A 68 -4.26 -11.05 11.76
N PRO A 69 -2.98 -10.77 12.06
CA PRO A 69 -2.55 -10.31 13.39
C PRO A 69 -3.21 -8.98 13.78
N GLU A 70 -3.43 -8.74 15.07
CA GLU A 70 -4.04 -7.49 15.54
C GLU A 70 -3.19 -6.24 15.20
N GLU A 71 -1.87 -6.41 15.13
CA GLU A 71 -0.87 -5.41 14.74
C GLU A 71 -1.02 -4.97 13.29
N ASP A 72 -1.54 -5.85 12.42
CA ASP A 72 -1.74 -5.57 11.00
C ASP A 72 -3.11 -4.90 10.73
N LEU A 73 -3.91 -4.68 11.77
CA LEU A 73 -5.18 -3.97 11.69
C LEU A 73 -5.09 -2.67 12.50
N HIS A 74 -4.98 -1.55 11.79
CA HIS A 74 -4.93 -0.22 12.37
C HIS A 74 -6.31 0.42 12.24
N ILE A 75 -6.88 0.84 13.37
CA ILE A 75 -8.16 1.53 13.41
C ILE A 75 -7.96 2.77 14.24
N LYS A 76 -8.50 3.88 13.77
CA LYS A 76 -8.41 5.17 14.43
C LYS A 76 -9.76 5.86 14.36
N ARG A 77 -10.32 6.14 15.53
CA ARG A 77 -11.52 6.96 15.64
C ARG A 77 -11.25 8.39 15.21
N PHE A 78 -12.23 9.02 14.57
CA PHE A 78 -12.15 10.45 14.31
C PHE A 78 -12.51 11.26 15.56
N LYS A 79 -11.80 12.37 15.77
CA LYS A 79 -12.10 13.33 16.82
C LYS A 79 -13.38 14.10 16.50
N ASP A 80 -13.97 14.72 17.52
CA ASP A 80 -15.15 15.60 17.41
C ASP A 80 -16.39 14.99 16.72
N LEU A 81 -16.82 13.79 17.16
CA LEU A 81 -18.05 13.15 16.68
C LEU A 81 -19.29 14.06 16.74
N LYS A 82 -19.32 15.03 17.65
CA LYS A 82 -20.44 15.99 17.82
C LYS A 82 -20.54 17.02 16.69
N LYS A 83 -19.45 17.31 15.98
CA LYS A 83 -19.41 18.25 14.85
C LYS A 83 -19.69 17.56 13.51
N ARG A 84 -19.65 16.22 13.48
CA ARG A 84 -19.86 15.40 12.30
C ARG A 84 -21.35 15.20 12.01
N LYS A 85 -21.72 15.14 10.74
CA LYS A 85 -23.07 14.79 10.30
C LYS A 85 -23.33 13.31 10.58
N ARG A 86 -24.60 12.92 10.67
CA ARG A 86 -25.01 11.52 10.91
C ARG A 86 -24.54 10.53 9.85
N VAL A 87 -24.18 11.00 8.65
CA VAL A 87 -23.70 10.15 7.54
C VAL A 87 -22.19 10.18 7.40
N ASP A 88 -21.50 11.01 8.17
CA ASP A 88 -20.06 11.13 8.07
C ASP A 88 -19.40 9.91 8.73
N PRO A 89 -18.22 9.51 8.23
CA PRO A 89 -17.51 8.39 8.82
C PRO A 89 -17.07 8.76 10.25
N VAL A 90 -17.03 7.75 11.12
CA VAL A 90 -16.73 7.86 12.56
C VAL A 90 -15.35 7.32 12.93
N ALA A 91 -14.81 6.43 12.09
CA ALA A 91 -13.46 5.93 12.19
C ALA A 91 -12.91 5.60 10.80
N GLY A 92 -11.58 5.63 10.69
CA GLY A 92 -10.85 5.14 9.54
C GLY A 92 -9.86 4.06 9.98
N GLY A 93 -9.38 3.27 9.03
CA GLY A 93 -8.40 2.25 9.34
C GLY A 93 -7.72 1.68 8.10
N THR A 94 -6.71 0.85 8.35
CA THR A 94 -6.02 0.07 7.33
C THR A 94 -5.82 -1.33 7.83
N ILE A 95 -5.96 -2.31 6.93
CA ILE A 95 -5.68 -3.71 7.22
C ILE A 95 -4.64 -4.24 6.25
N PHE A 96 -3.69 -5.03 6.77
CA PHE A 96 -2.66 -5.70 6.01
C PHE A 96 -2.86 -7.23 6.09
N ILE A 97 -3.07 -7.87 4.95
CA ILE A 97 -3.11 -9.34 4.85
C ILE A 97 -1.78 -9.80 4.26
N ARG A 98 -0.98 -10.50 5.07
CA ARG A 98 0.37 -10.96 4.69
C ARG A 98 0.44 -12.45 4.40
N ASP A 99 -0.39 -13.25 5.09
CA ASP A 99 -0.50 -14.67 4.77
C ASP A 99 -1.31 -14.84 3.48
N LEU A 100 -0.58 -15.03 2.39
CA LEU A 100 -1.13 -15.25 1.04
C LEU A 100 -0.77 -16.64 0.52
N GLY A 101 -0.28 -17.54 1.39
CA GLY A 101 0.21 -18.86 1.00
C GLY A 101 -0.86 -19.73 0.35
N PHE A 102 -2.13 -19.53 0.74
CA PHE A 102 -3.27 -20.24 0.18
C PHE A 102 -3.59 -19.89 -1.29
N LEU A 103 -3.07 -18.76 -1.80
CA LEU A 103 -3.21 -18.37 -3.21
C LEU A 103 -2.11 -18.97 -4.09
N ASN A 104 -1.08 -19.57 -3.49
CA ASN A 104 0.02 -20.14 -4.25
C ASN A 104 -0.36 -21.51 -4.81
N ASN A 105 -0.76 -21.54 -6.08
CA ASN A 105 -0.93 -22.80 -6.80
C ASN A 105 0.41 -23.23 -7.40
N LYS A 106 1.04 -24.26 -6.82
CA LYS A 106 2.32 -24.80 -7.29
C LYS A 106 2.24 -25.42 -8.70
N ASN A 107 1.03 -25.73 -9.19
CA ASN A 107 0.83 -26.40 -10.48
C ASN A 107 0.58 -25.42 -11.63
N GLU A 108 0.45 -24.12 -11.34
CA GLU A 108 0.25 -23.07 -12.35
C GLU A 108 1.54 -22.27 -12.48
N ASP A 109 2.21 -22.38 -13.61
CA ASP A 109 3.44 -21.62 -13.91
C ASP A 109 3.19 -20.40 -14.79
N ASP A 110 1.97 -20.25 -15.32
CA ASP A 110 1.58 -19.09 -16.10
C ASP A 110 1.33 -17.87 -15.17
N LEU A 111 2.25 -16.91 -15.24
CA LEU A 111 2.23 -15.70 -14.43
C LEU A 111 1.03 -14.80 -14.73
N GLU A 112 0.56 -14.74 -15.97
CA GLU A 112 -0.60 -13.90 -16.32
C GLU A 112 -1.88 -14.47 -15.69
N VAL A 113 -2.00 -15.81 -15.70
CA VAL A 113 -3.11 -16.51 -15.04
C VAL A 113 -3.05 -16.34 -13.52
N LEU A 114 -1.86 -16.43 -12.91
CA LEU A 114 -1.67 -16.19 -11.49
C LEU A 114 -1.99 -14.74 -11.09
N ASP A 115 -1.51 -13.75 -11.85
CA ASP A 115 -1.80 -12.33 -11.65
C ASP A 115 -3.30 -12.08 -11.71
N LYS A 116 -3.99 -12.64 -12.70
CA LYS A 116 -5.44 -12.49 -12.86
C LYS A 116 -6.21 -13.13 -11.69
N LYS A 117 -5.88 -14.36 -11.30
CA LYS A 117 -6.49 -15.04 -10.15
C LYS A 117 -6.30 -14.24 -8.85
N PHE A 118 -5.11 -13.65 -8.66
CA PHE A 118 -4.82 -12.81 -7.51
C PHE A 118 -5.67 -11.53 -7.49
N LEU A 119 -5.81 -10.86 -8.64
CA LEU A 119 -6.65 -9.67 -8.77
C LEU A 119 -8.14 -9.99 -8.57
N ASP A 120 -8.64 -11.07 -9.18
CA ASP A 120 -10.02 -11.51 -9.02
C ASP A 120 -10.33 -11.84 -7.55
N TRP A 121 -9.40 -12.49 -6.86
CA TRP A 121 -9.52 -12.74 -5.41
C TRP A 121 -9.52 -11.44 -4.60
N LYS A 122 -8.63 -10.48 -4.89
CA LYS A 122 -8.57 -9.18 -4.21
C LYS A 122 -9.88 -8.40 -4.39
N SER A 123 -10.45 -8.40 -5.60
CA SER A 123 -11.75 -7.78 -5.88
C SER A 123 -12.88 -8.48 -5.12
N SER A 124 -12.92 -9.81 -5.12
CA SER A 124 -13.94 -10.57 -4.37
C SER A 124 -13.84 -10.33 -2.86
N LEU A 125 -12.64 -10.15 -2.33
CA LEU A 125 -12.43 -9.79 -0.92
C LEU A 125 -13.05 -8.43 -0.61
N VAL A 126 -12.82 -7.42 -1.44
CA VAL A 126 -13.40 -6.07 -1.27
C VAL A 126 -14.92 -6.14 -1.37
N GLU A 127 -15.47 -6.78 -2.40
CA GLU A 127 -16.93 -6.91 -2.60
C GLU A 127 -17.63 -7.60 -1.42
N LYS A 128 -16.98 -8.59 -0.79
CA LYS A 128 -17.53 -9.27 0.38
C LYS A 128 -17.48 -8.43 1.64
N MET A 129 -16.44 -7.60 1.79
CA MET A 129 -16.23 -6.78 2.99
C MET A 129 -16.97 -5.44 2.92
N ASP A 130 -17.09 -4.87 1.73
CA ASP A 130 -17.75 -3.60 1.52
C ASP A 130 -19.25 -3.70 1.79
N GLY A 131 -19.78 -2.73 2.54
CA GLY A 131 -21.20 -2.68 2.91
C GLY A 131 -21.62 -3.59 4.06
N ILE A 132 -20.72 -4.37 4.68
CA ILE A 132 -21.05 -5.19 5.85
C ILE A 132 -21.59 -4.31 6.99
N GLU A 133 -22.69 -4.74 7.59
CA GLU A 133 -23.18 -4.17 8.84
C GLU A 133 -22.62 -4.94 10.05
N LEU A 134 -21.86 -4.25 10.90
CA LEU A 134 -21.33 -4.76 12.16
C LEU A 134 -22.17 -4.23 13.32
N ASN A 135 -22.61 -5.12 14.22
CA ASN A 135 -23.31 -4.75 15.44
C ASN A 135 -22.34 -4.80 16.63
N LEU A 136 -22.02 -3.64 17.20
CA LEU A 136 -21.17 -3.50 18.37
C LEU A 136 -21.99 -2.89 19.51
N GLU A 137 -22.21 -3.65 20.58
CA GLU A 137 -22.98 -3.23 21.77
C GLU A 137 -24.38 -2.66 21.47
N GLY A 138 -25.06 -3.17 20.43
CA GLY A 138 -26.38 -2.72 20.00
C GLY A 138 -26.36 -1.51 19.05
N VAL A 139 -25.18 -1.02 18.67
CA VAL A 139 -24.99 0.02 17.65
C VAL A 139 -24.52 -0.62 16.35
N ARG A 140 -25.22 -0.32 15.26
CA ARG A 140 -24.86 -0.82 13.93
C ARG A 140 -23.96 0.16 13.19
N PHE A 141 -22.89 -0.37 12.61
CA PHE A 141 -21.95 0.34 11.77
C PHE A 141 -21.89 -0.31 10.39
N ARG A 142 -21.72 0.48 9.34
CA ARG A 142 -21.50 0.01 7.98
C ARG A 142 -20.03 0.18 7.62
N LEU A 143 -19.42 -0.88 7.11
CA LEU A 143 -18.03 -0.85 6.66
C LEU A 143 -17.95 -0.42 5.19
N GLY A 144 -17.09 0.54 4.89
CA GLY A 144 -16.62 0.86 3.54
C GLY A 144 -15.21 0.33 3.34
N VAL A 145 -14.96 -0.39 2.26
CA VAL A 145 -13.65 -1.00 1.96
C VAL A 145 -13.18 -0.62 0.58
N ALA A 146 -11.93 -0.17 0.48
CA ALA A 146 -11.33 0.20 -0.80
C ALA A 146 -9.87 -0.24 -0.89
N ILE A 147 -9.42 -0.51 -2.11
CA ILE A 147 -8.00 -0.70 -2.40
C ILE A 147 -7.35 0.69 -2.41
N PRO A 148 -6.25 0.91 -1.66
CA PRO A 148 -5.51 2.17 -1.74
C PRO A 148 -4.97 2.39 -3.15
N ALA A 149 -5.00 3.64 -3.64
CA ALA A 149 -4.48 3.97 -4.97
C ALA A 149 -2.98 3.61 -5.13
N THR A 150 -2.21 3.63 -4.04
CA THR A 150 -0.79 3.21 -4.03
C THR A 150 -0.58 1.72 -4.30
N ASP A 151 -1.61 0.90 -4.05
CA ASP A 151 -1.60 -0.56 -4.21
C ASP A 151 -2.47 -1.00 -5.40
N ASP A 152 -2.96 -0.06 -6.22
CA ASP A 152 -3.68 -0.32 -7.48
C ASP A 152 -2.81 0.02 -8.69
N PHE A 153 -1.91 -0.90 -9.02
CA PHE A 153 -1.03 -0.78 -10.18
C PHE A 153 -1.80 -0.60 -11.51
N GLN A 154 -2.93 -1.28 -11.69
CA GLN A 154 -3.68 -1.23 -12.94
C GLN A 154 -4.41 0.09 -13.10
N GLY A 155 -5.01 0.59 -12.01
CA GLY A 155 -5.58 1.94 -11.95
C GLY A 155 -4.55 3.00 -12.27
N MET A 156 -3.41 3.00 -11.55
CA MET A 156 -2.33 3.95 -11.82
C MET A 156 -1.84 3.85 -13.27
N LYS A 157 -1.72 2.62 -13.80
CA LYS A 157 -1.28 2.39 -15.18
C LYS A 157 -2.19 3.05 -16.18
N LYS A 158 -3.49 2.81 -16.04
CA LYS A 158 -4.50 3.41 -16.89
C LYS A 158 -4.45 4.93 -16.80
N ASP A 159 -4.32 5.49 -15.60
CA ASP A 159 -4.32 6.94 -15.40
C ASP A 159 -3.16 7.62 -16.14
N TRP A 160 -1.94 7.07 -16.08
CA TRP A 160 -0.82 7.66 -16.84
C TRP A 160 -0.93 7.40 -18.34
N GLU A 161 -1.43 6.22 -18.76
CA GLU A 161 -1.66 5.93 -20.19
C GLU A 161 -2.67 6.90 -20.80
N ASP A 162 -3.77 7.17 -20.09
CA ASP A 162 -4.78 8.14 -20.48
C ASP A 162 -4.21 9.57 -20.47
N PHE A 163 -3.44 9.94 -19.44
CA PHE A 163 -2.79 11.25 -19.35
C PHE A 163 -1.89 11.53 -20.56
N TYR A 164 -1.04 10.58 -20.97
CA TYR A 164 -0.15 10.77 -22.12
C TYR A 164 -0.88 10.61 -23.48
N ALA A 165 -1.94 9.81 -23.56
CA ALA A 165 -2.72 9.64 -24.78
C ALA A 165 -3.62 10.86 -25.08
N PHE A 166 -4.17 11.51 -24.05
CA PHE A 166 -5.16 12.58 -24.21
C PHE A 166 -4.68 13.96 -23.76
N GLY A 167 -3.74 14.05 -22.81
CA GLY A 167 -3.24 15.30 -22.22
C GLY A 167 -2.39 16.15 -23.16
N ASN A 168 -1.81 15.56 -24.22
CA ASN A 168 -0.92 16.25 -25.17
C ASN A 168 -1.63 16.85 -26.41
N ARG A 169 -2.96 17.08 -26.36
CA ARG A 169 -3.70 17.68 -27.48
C ARG A 169 -3.53 19.20 -27.64
N GLY A 170 -2.89 19.89 -26.68
CA GLY A 170 -2.89 21.36 -26.62
C GLY A 170 -1.57 22.08 -26.91
N TYR A 171 -0.43 21.57 -26.45
CA TYR A 171 0.84 22.30 -26.56
C TYR A 171 2.01 21.34 -26.76
N SER A 172 2.77 21.59 -27.84
CA SER A 172 4.07 20.98 -28.16
C SER A 172 4.07 19.56 -28.74
N ARG A 173 3.71 19.46 -30.03
CA ARG A 173 4.40 18.55 -30.96
C ARG A 173 5.83 19.07 -31.16
N GLY A 174 6.73 18.76 -30.22
CA GLY A 174 8.14 19.10 -30.31
C GLY A 174 9.00 17.92 -29.89
N GLU A 175 9.50 17.18 -30.88
CA GLU A 175 10.76 16.41 -30.92
C GLU A 175 11.14 15.40 -29.81
N SER A 176 10.42 15.33 -28.69
CA SER A 176 10.64 14.34 -27.64
C SER A 176 9.59 13.23 -27.80
N GLY A 177 10.02 12.09 -28.34
CA GLY A 177 9.17 10.91 -28.53
C GLY A 177 8.40 10.55 -27.27
N ARG A 178 7.20 9.97 -27.46
CA ARG A 178 6.28 9.40 -26.43
C ARG A 178 6.79 9.60 -25.00
N GLN A 179 6.47 10.73 -24.39
CA GLN A 179 6.83 10.99 -23.00
C GLN A 179 6.19 9.89 -22.14
N GLN A 180 7.02 9.14 -21.44
CA GLN A 180 6.63 8.00 -20.61
C GLN A 180 6.97 8.33 -19.17
N PRO A 181 6.19 7.83 -18.19
CA PRO A 181 6.55 7.99 -16.80
C PRO A 181 7.84 7.20 -16.52
N ASP A 182 8.73 7.80 -15.74
CA ASP A 182 10.04 7.23 -15.43
C ASP A 182 10.43 7.39 -13.95
N THR A 183 9.59 8.04 -13.16
CA THR A 183 9.91 8.47 -11.81
C THR A 183 8.97 7.83 -10.79
N ILE A 184 9.53 7.15 -9.78
CA ILE A 184 8.81 6.60 -8.63
C ILE A 184 9.13 7.46 -7.40
N VAL A 185 8.07 7.79 -6.64
CA VAL A 185 8.19 8.50 -5.36
C VAL A 185 7.76 7.58 -4.23
N LEU A 186 8.70 7.23 -3.36
CA LEU A 186 8.46 6.43 -2.16
C LEU A 186 8.49 7.35 -0.95
N ARG A 187 7.45 7.26 -0.12
CA ARG A 187 7.25 8.09 1.08
C ARG A 187 7.19 7.19 2.31
N GLY A 188 7.53 7.75 3.47
CA GLY A 188 7.45 7.04 4.75
C GLY A 188 8.49 5.93 4.95
N ALA A 189 9.58 5.90 4.18
CA ALA A 189 10.64 4.91 4.38
C ALA A 189 11.46 5.27 5.63
N PRO A 190 11.76 4.33 6.55
CA PRO A 190 12.58 4.62 7.72
C PRO A 190 13.99 5.07 7.31
N SER A 191 14.43 6.26 7.74
CA SER A 191 15.72 6.84 7.36
C SER A 191 16.91 5.92 7.68
N ARG A 192 16.83 5.18 8.80
CA ARG A 192 17.86 4.21 9.21
C ARG A 192 18.01 3.00 8.28
N TRP A 193 16.98 2.64 7.52
CA TRP A 193 17.07 1.52 6.57
C TRP A 193 17.94 1.88 5.37
N LEU A 194 18.02 3.17 5.04
CA LEU A 194 18.80 3.72 3.94
C LEU A 194 20.11 4.38 4.40
N ALA A 195 20.41 4.35 5.69
CA ALA A 195 21.62 4.94 6.26
C ALA A 195 22.81 3.97 6.18
N GLU A 196 24.02 4.52 6.21
CA GLU A 196 25.23 3.70 6.36
C GLU A 196 25.31 3.10 7.77
N PRO A 197 25.53 1.78 7.89
CA PRO A 197 25.58 1.11 9.19
C PRO A 197 26.63 1.76 10.11
N ARG A 198 26.24 2.08 11.35
CA ARG A 198 27.10 2.58 12.45
C ARG A 198 27.64 4.01 12.31
N VAL A 199 27.27 4.74 11.26
CA VAL A 199 27.87 6.07 10.97
C VAL A 199 26.85 7.21 11.02
N SER A 200 25.58 6.96 10.67
CA SER A 200 24.59 8.02 10.57
C SER A 200 23.16 7.55 10.78
N SER A 201 22.30 8.43 11.26
CA SER A 201 20.84 8.27 11.22
C SER A 201 20.21 8.83 9.95
N LYS A 202 20.97 9.60 9.16
CA LYS A 202 20.52 10.20 7.90
C LYS A 202 20.62 9.18 6.76
N PRO A 203 19.66 9.18 5.83
CA PRO A 203 19.70 8.31 4.68
C PRO A 203 20.92 8.63 3.79
N SER A 204 21.63 7.61 3.34
CA SER A 204 22.77 7.72 2.44
C SER A 204 22.30 7.59 0.99
N MET A 205 22.72 8.53 0.14
CA MET A 205 22.45 8.48 -1.30
C MET A 205 23.05 7.22 -1.92
N LEU A 206 24.24 6.80 -1.46
CA LEU A 206 24.95 5.63 -1.97
C LEU A 206 24.19 4.34 -1.64
N VAL A 207 23.83 4.14 -0.37
CA VAL A 207 23.04 2.98 0.07
C VAL A 207 21.69 2.93 -0.65
N THR A 208 21.03 4.07 -0.77
CA THR A 208 19.75 4.15 -1.49
C THR A 208 19.90 3.81 -2.96
N HIS A 209 20.94 4.32 -3.63
CA HIS A 209 21.23 4.00 -5.02
C HIS A 209 21.46 2.50 -5.21
N THR A 210 22.26 1.88 -4.34
CA THR A 210 22.52 0.46 -4.33
C THR A 210 21.22 -0.35 -4.22
N ILE A 211 20.37 -0.04 -3.23
CA ILE A 211 19.07 -0.69 -3.02
C ILE A 211 18.19 -0.57 -4.27
N PHE A 212 18.01 0.64 -4.81
CA PHE A 212 17.10 0.85 -5.94
C PHE A 212 17.67 0.41 -7.29
N SER A 213 18.98 0.25 -7.40
CA SER A 213 19.62 -0.27 -8.61
C SER A 213 19.25 -1.73 -8.88
N THR A 214 18.76 -2.45 -7.86
CA THR A 214 18.19 -3.80 -8.02
C THR A 214 16.97 -3.82 -8.95
N PHE A 215 16.25 -2.70 -9.07
CA PHE A 215 15.07 -2.59 -9.91
C PHE A 215 15.38 -2.21 -11.38
N GLY A 216 16.59 -1.71 -11.64
CA GLY A 216 17.01 -1.28 -12.97
C GLY A 216 17.97 -0.10 -12.93
N LYS A 217 18.30 0.43 -14.11
CA LYS A 217 19.32 1.48 -14.21
C LYS A 217 18.73 2.83 -13.83
N ILE A 218 19.29 3.46 -12.79
CA ILE A 218 18.85 4.75 -12.27
C ILE A 218 19.49 5.88 -13.08
N ARG A 219 18.68 6.85 -13.50
CA ARG A 219 19.12 8.10 -14.13
C ARG A 219 19.40 9.18 -13.08
N ASN A 220 18.44 9.40 -12.18
CA ASN A 220 18.55 10.37 -11.10
C ASN A 220 17.96 9.76 -9.83
N LEU A 221 18.57 10.09 -8.68
CA LEU A 221 18.09 9.69 -7.37
C LEU A 221 18.15 10.88 -6.43
N ASN A 222 17.09 11.07 -5.66
CA ASN A 222 17.07 12.05 -4.58
C ASN A 222 16.49 11.43 -3.31
N VAL A 223 17.08 11.76 -2.16
CA VAL A 223 16.62 11.30 -0.85
C VAL A 223 16.57 12.49 0.08
N ALA A 224 15.41 12.73 0.68
CA ALA A 224 15.17 13.87 1.57
C ALA A 224 14.33 13.42 2.78
N GLU A 225 14.28 14.25 3.82
CA GLU A 225 13.35 14.05 4.93
C GLU A 225 11.91 14.16 4.44
N ASP A 226 11.03 13.28 4.91
CA ASP A 226 9.63 13.28 4.49
C ASP A 226 8.79 14.18 5.39
N ASN A 227 8.87 15.48 5.12
CA ASN A 227 8.18 16.51 5.92
C ASN A 227 6.67 16.62 5.60
N ASP A 228 6.21 16.00 4.52
CA ASP A 228 4.83 16.10 4.02
C ASP A 228 3.88 15.03 4.61
N LEU A 229 4.39 14.07 5.40
CA LEU A 229 3.58 12.94 5.90
C LEU A 229 2.46 13.37 6.86
N GLY A 230 2.50 14.59 7.39
CA GLY A 230 1.50 15.12 8.32
C GLY A 230 0.30 15.83 7.68
N ASP A 231 0.32 16.14 6.37
CA ASP A 231 -0.59 17.16 5.81
C ASP A 231 -1.80 16.62 5.02
N LYS A 232 -2.00 15.29 4.91
CA LYS A 232 -3.04 14.70 4.02
C LYS A 232 -4.06 13.76 4.65
N ALA A 233 -4.34 13.88 5.94
CA ALA A 233 -5.57 13.35 6.53
C ALA A 233 -5.96 14.22 7.72
N ASP A 234 -7.27 14.47 7.87
CA ASP A 234 -7.87 15.25 8.95
C ASP A 234 -7.10 15.14 10.28
N GLU A 235 -6.73 16.30 10.80
CA GLU A 235 -6.17 16.57 12.12
C GLU A 235 -5.63 15.35 12.88
N ASP A 236 -4.31 15.22 12.80
CA ASP A 236 -3.46 14.64 13.83
C ASP A 236 -3.29 13.12 13.74
N ASP A 237 -2.51 12.70 12.73
CA ASP A 237 -1.70 11.48 12.82
C ASP A 237 -0.57 11.67 13.83
N GLY A 238 -0.93 11.65 15.11
CA GLY A 238 -0.01 11.38 16.18
C GLY A 238 0.57 9.98 15.99
N ASP A 239 1.68 9.89 15.25
CA ASP A 239 2.94 9.27 15.70
C ASP A 239 4.07 9.31 14.64
N ILE A 240 3.96 10.12 13.58
CA ILE A 240 5.07 10.26 12.62
C ILE A 240 6.01 11.35 13.13
N VAL A 241 7.01 10.95 13.91
CA VAL A 241 8.09 11.86 14.34
C VAL A 241 8.84 12.34 13.11
N SER A 242 8.69 13.63 12.79
CA SER A 242 9.42 14.31 11.71
C SER A 242 10.92 14.06 11.85
N GLY A 243 11.57 13.63 10.77
CA GLY A 243 13.01 13.31 10.72
C GLY A 243 13.37 11.83 10.87
N LEU A 244 12.44 10.94 11.28
CA LEU A 244 12.68 9.49 11.30
C LEU A 244 12.40 8.80 9.96
N HIS A 245 11.62 9.46 9.09
CA HIS A 245 11.23 8.95 7.80
C HIS A 245 11.77 9.83 6.68
N CYS A 246 12.08 9.20 5.55
CA CYS A 246 12.60 9.85 4.36
C CYS A 246 11.71 9.54 3.15
N LYS A 247 11.75 10.49 2.21
CA LYS A 247 11.17 10.41 0.89
C LYS A 247 12.27 10.12 -0.12
N VAL A 248 12.08 9.09 -0.92
CA VAL A 248 12.98 8.70 -2.00
C VAL A 248 12.30 8.98 -3.34
N VAL A 249 13.01 9.66 -4.23
CA VAL A 249 12.58 9.91 -5.60
C VAL A 249 13.58 9.22 -6.53
N VAL A 250 13.13 8.21 -7.25
CA VAL A 250 13.97 7.41 -8.16
C VAL A 250 13.49 7.62 -9.58
N GLN A 251 14.37 8.07 -10.46
CA GLN A 251 14.10 8.18 -11.89
C GLN A 251 14.89 7.11 -12.64
N PHE A 252 14.23 6.28 -13.44
CA PHE A 252 14.84 5.20 -14.20
C PHE A 252 15.23 5.66 -15.61
N GLU A 253 16.28 5.05 -16.16
CA GLU A 253 16.69 5.31 -17.55
C GLU A 253 15.68 4.76 -18.56
N ARG A 254 15.14 3.57 -18.29
CA ARG A 254 14.25 2.82 -19.18
C ARG A 254 12.84 2.73 -18.59
N TYR A 255 11.82 2.91 -19.43
CA TYR A 255 10.42 2.74 -19.03
C TYR A 255 10.11 1.33 -18.49
N ARG A 256 10.74 0.29 -19.07
CA ARG A 256 10.56 -1.09 -18.60
C ARG A 256 11.00 -1.26 -17.14
N ASP A 257 12.12 -0.64 -16.76
CA ASP A 257 12.64 -0.68 -15.39
C ASP A 257 11.67 0.01 -14.43
N PHE A 258 11.18 1.22 -14.79
CA PHE A 258 10.12 1.91 -14.05
C PHE A 258 8.86 1.05 -13.90
N TYR A 259 8.36 0.50 -15.01
CA TYR A 259 7.12 -0.29 -15.06
C TYR A 259 7.21 -1.51 -14.14
N ASN A 260 8.30 -2.26 -14.24
CA ASN A 260 8.52 -3.45 -13.43
C ASN A 260 8.75 -3.11 -11.96
N ALA A 261 9.53 -2.07 -11.67
CA ALA A 261 9.75 -1.59 -10.30
C ALA A 261 8.42 -1.23 -9.65
N LEU A 262 7.58 -0.45 -10.33
CA LEU A 262 6.28 -0.04 -9.80
C LEU A 262 5.33 -1.23 -9.62
N LYS A 263 5.27 -2.16 -10.60
CA LYS A 263 4.48 -3.39 -10.49
C LYS A 263 4.88 -4.22 -9.26
N VAL A 264 6.18 -4.32 -8.98
CA VAL A 264 6.71 -5.11 -7.86
C VAL A 264 6.47 -4.42 -6.51
N LEU A 265 6.66 -3.10 -6.45
CA LEU A 265 6.46 -2.29 -5.23
C LEU A 265 4.99 -2.23 -4.82
N CYS A 266 4.06 -2.11 -5.77
CA CYS A 266 2.63 -2.19 -5.49
C CYS A 266 2.27 -3.56 -4.90
N GLY A 267 1.62 -3.56 -3.73
CA GLY A 267 1.25 -4.80 -3.04
C GLY A 267 2.39 -5.50 -2.32
N ARG A 268 3.55 -4.84 -2.12
CA ARG A 268 4.62 -5.35 -1.24
C ARG A 268 4.97 -4.35 -0.14
N SER A 269 5.31 -4.87 1.03
CA SER A 269 5.90 -4.11 2.13
C SER A 269 7.40 -4.26 2.10
N LEU A 270 8.13 -3.15 2.23
CA LEU A 270 9.55 -3.22 2.55
C LEU A 270 9.71 -3.62 4.02
N GLN A 271 10.52 -4.64 4.27
CA GLN A 271 10.86 -5.13 5.60
C GLN A 271 12.38 -5.25 5.70
N LYS A 272 12.92 -5.06 6.91
CA LYS A 272 14.31 -5.31 7.21
C LYS A 272 14.41 -6.55 8.09
N VAL A 273 15.19 -7.52 7.66
CA VAL A 273 15.48 -8.70 8.48
C VAL A 273 16.66 -8.33 9.36
N ASP A 274 16.40 -8.11 10.65
CA ASP A 274 17.47 -7.94 11.63
C ASP A 274 18.09 -9.32 11.89
N HIS A 275 19.33 -9.52 11.41
CA HIS A 275 20.17 -10.68 11.76
C HIS A 275 20.98 -10.41 13.03
#